data_AF-A0A7G6Z3U2-F1
#
_entry.id   AF-A0A7G6Z3U2-F1
#
_cell.length_a   1.000
_cell.length_b   1.000
_cell.length_c   1.000
_cell.angle_alpha   90.00
_cell.angle_beta   90.00
_cell.angle_gamma   90.00
#
_symmetry.space_group_name_H-M   'P 1'
#
loop_
_entity.id
_entity.type
_entity.pdbx_description
1 polymer ?
#
loop_
_entity_poly.entity_id
_entity_poly.type
_entity_poly.pdbx_seq_one_letter_code
_entity_poly.pdbx_strand_id
1 'polypeptide(L)'
;MTTTLPRRTTATGASAVTWHETGPGMWTSRTGKDIAGAVQLVGTFITTNARGDVVGTFDTLPQAQAALTAPSAHPGRPRSLSRRLLPWSHGR
;
A
#
# COMPACT_ATOMS: atom_id res chain seq x y z
N MET A 1 4.78 12.57 42.17
CA MET A 1 3.75 11.78 41.45
C MET A 1 3.79 12.22 40.00
N THR A 2 4.22 11.36 39.08
CA THR A 2 4.45 11.70 37.67
C THR A 2 3.21 11.39 36.87
N THR A 3 2.47 12.43 36.47
CA THR A 3 1.28 12.30 35.62
C THR A 3 1.72 12.21 34.16
N THR A 4 1.76 10.99 33.63
CA THR A 4 2.00 10.72 32.20
C THR A 4 0.81 11.21 31.37
N LEU A 5 1.01 12.19 30.49
CA LEU A 5 -0.01 12.70 29.57
C LEU A 5 -0.49 11.59 28.59
N PRO A 6 -1.78 11.61 28.18
CA PRO A 6 -2.25 10.76 27.09
C PRO A 6 -1.57 11.21 25.80
N ARG A 7 -0.80 10.31 25.20
CA ARG A 7 -0.24 10.47 23.86
C ARG A 7 -1.43 10.51 22.91
N ARG A 8 -1.84 11.72 22.52
CA ARG A 8 -2.76 11.93 21.40
C ARG A 8 -2.00 11.45 20.17
N THR A 9 -2.23 10.20 19.78
CA THR A 9 -1.87 9.73 18.45
C THR A 9 -2.70 10.58 17.50
N THR A 10 -2.07 11.60 16.92
CA THR A 10 -2.55 12.21 15.70
C THR A 10 -2.59 11.10 14.67
N ALA A 11 -3.76 10.46 14.55
CA ALA A 11 -4.12 9.71 13.37
C ALA A 11 -4.11 10.74 12.23
N THR A 12 -2.94 10.91 11.61
CA THR A 12 -2.76 11.55 10.31
C THR A 12 -3.92 11.09 9.44
N GLY A 13 -4.74 12.04 8.97
CA GLY A 13 -6.03 11.81 8.34
C GLY A 13 -5.99 10.74 7.25
N ALA A 14 -6.10 9.49 7.66
CA ALA A 14 -6.36 8.36 6.80
C ALA A 14 -7.85 8.51 6.47
N SER A 15 -8.13 9.17 5.36
CA SER A 15 -9.46 9.16 4.77
C SER A 15 -9.98 7.73 4.83
N ALA A 16 -11.11 7.53 5.50
CA ALA A 16 -11.65 6.20 5.75
C ALA A 16 -11.85 5.50 4.40
N VAL A 17 -11.06 4.45 4.16
CA VAL A 17 -11.22 3.61 2.99
C VAL A 17 -12.44 2.72 3.22
N THR A 18 -13.49 2.92 2.44
CA THR A 18 -14.65 2.03 2.42
C THR A 18 -14.47 0.96 1.36
N TRP A 19 -14.74 -0.29 1.73
CA TRP A 19 -14.69 -1.43 0.82
C TRP A 19 -16.10 -1.82 0.42
N HIS A 20 -16.32 -1.97 -0.88
CA HIS A 20 -17.59 -2.40 -1.44
C HIS A 20 -17.37 -3.63 -2.31
N GLU A 21 -18.10 -4.70 -2.03
CA GLU A 21 -18.15 -5.85 -2.93
C GLU A 21 -18.96 -5.47 -4.17
N THR A 22 -18.32 -5.41 -5.33
CA THR A 22 -18.95 -5.03 -6.61
C THR A 22 -19.36 -6.25 -7.42
N GLY A 23 -18.89 -7.43 -7.05
CA GLY A 23 -19.27 -8.70 -7.64
C GLY A 23 -18.68 -9.87 -6.85
N PRO A 24 -19.06 -11.12 -7.17
CA PRO A 24 -18.56 -12.30 -6.47
C PRO A 24 -17.03 -12.36 -6.52
N GLY A 25 -16.38 -12.26 -5.36
CA GLY A 25 -14.92 -12.27 -5.28
C GLY A 25 -14.25 -10.98 -5.76
N MET A 26 -14.98 -9.86 -5.87
CA MET A 26 -14.43 -8.58 -6.28
C MET A 26 -14.85 -7.47 -5.31
N TRP A 27 -13.86 -6.81 -4.72
CA TRP A 27 -14.04 -5.70 -3.81
C TRP A 27 -13.36 -4.47 -4.38
N THR A 28 -14.01 -3.31 -4.31
CA THR A 28 -13.41 -2.02 -4.67
C THR A 28 -13.27 -1.17 -3.42
N SER A 29 -12.12 -0.52 -3.28
CA SER A 29 -11.90 0.47 -2.23
C SER A 29 -12.23 1.86 -2.76
N ARG A 30 -12.95 2.62 -1.94
CA ARG A 30 -13.21 4.04 -2.15
C ARG A 30 -12.63 4.86 -1.02
N THR A 31 -12.04 5.99 -1.39
CA THR A 31 -11.58 7.03 -0.47
C THR A 31 -12.33 8.30 -0.80
N GLY A 32 -13.33 8.64 0.01
CA GLY A 32 -14.23 9.75 -0.30
C GLY A 32 -15.04 9.46 -1.58
N LYS A 33 -14.79 10.23 -2.64
CA LYS A 33 -15.44 10.06 -3.95
C LYS A 33 -14.60 9.29 -4.96
N ASP A 34 -13.35 9.00 -4.63
CA ASP A 34 -12.37 8.44 -5.54
C ASP A 34 -12.21 6.93 -5.32
N ILE A 35 -11.98 6.18 -6.41
CA ILE A 35 -11.60 4.77 -6.34
C ILE A 35 -10.11 4.70 -5.95
N ALA A 36 -9.80 4.07 -4.83
CA ALA A 36 -8.42 3.90 -4.38
C ALA A 36 -7.78 2.63 -4.96
N GLY A 37 -8.58 1.62 -5.26
CA GLY A 37 -8.13 0.36 -5.82
C GLY A 37 -9.20 -0.71 -5.83
N ALA A 38 -8.78 -1.92 -6.15
CA ALA A 38 -9.63 -3.10 -6.17
C ALA A 38 -8.88 -4.31 -5.59
N VAL A 39 -9.64 -5.27 -5.07
CA VAL A 39 -9.18 -6.60 -4.69
C VAL A 39 -10.01 -7.61 -5.44
N GLN A 40 -9.38 -8.58 -6.09
CA GLN A 40 -10.05 -9.64 -6.82
C GLN A 40 -9.59 -11.01 -6.31
N LEU A 41 -10.51 -11.94 -6.14
CA LEU A 41 -10.26 -13.32 -5.76
C LEU A 41 -10.23 -14.21 -7.02
N VAL A 42 -9.05 -14.75 -7.32
CA VAL A 42 -8.80 -15.71 -8.41
C VAL A 42 -7.95 -16.85 -7.86
N GLY A 43 -8.45 -17.50 -6.81
CA GLY A 43 -7.71 -18.47 -5.98
C GLY A 43 -6.92 -17.80 -4.85
N THR A 44 -6.26 -16.69 -5.13
CA THR A 44 -5.66 -15.76 -4.15
C THR A 44 -6.24 -14.36 -4.33
N PHE A 45 -6.10 -13.51 -3.31
CA PHE A 45 -6.55 -12.12 -3.34
C PHE A 45 -5.50 -11.24 -4.02
N ILE A 46 -5.81 -10.75 -5.22
CA ILE A 46 -4.98 -9.82 -5.98
C ILE A 46 -5.42 -8.40 -5.66
N THR A 47 -4.50 -7.58 -5.16
CA THR A 47 -4.73 -6.17 -4.88
C THR A 47 -4.21 -5.32 -6.03
N THR A 48 -5.03 -4.40 -6.53
CA THR A 48 -4.73 -3.51 -7.64
C THR A 48 -4.96 -2.06 -7.23
N ASN A 49 -4.04 -1.16 -7.59
CA ASN A 49 -4.17 0.27 -7.29
C ASN A 49 -5.19 0.96 -8.23
N ALA A 50 -5.49 2.23 -7.98
CA ALA A 50 -6.38 3.04 -8.84
C ALA A 50 -5.93 3.17 -10.31
N ARG A 51 -4.67 2.88 -10.63
CA ARG A 51 -4.12 2.92 -11.99
C ARG A 51 -4.26 1.58 -12.73
N GLY A 52 -4.66 0.52 -12.03
CA GLY A 52 -4.70 -0.83 -12.59
C GLY A 52 -3.42 -1.64 -12.40
N ASP A 53 -2.41 -1.11 -11.69
CA ASP A 53 -1.20 -1.88 -11.38
C ASP A 53 -1.45 -2.81 -10.18
N VAL A 54 -0.96 -4.05 -10.30
CA VAL A 54 -1.00 -5.02 -9.20
C VAL A 54 -0.03 -4.57 -8.10
N VAL A 55 -0.58 -4.30 -6.93
CA VAL A 55 0.16 -3.98 -5.70
C VAL A 55 0.77 -5.25 -5.10
N GLY A 56 0.03 -6.36 -5.17
CA GLY A 56 0.47 -7.65 -4.67
C GLY A 56 -0.62 -8.71 -4.67
N THR A 57 -0.23 -9.93 -4.30
CA THR A 57 -1.10 -11.09 -4.13
C THR A 57 -1.03 -11.57 -2.69
N PHE A 58 -2.18 -11.87 -2.10
CA PHE A 58 -2.32 -12.20 -0.69
C PHE A 58 -3.25 -13.41 -0.51
N ASP A 59 -3.02 -14.16 0.56
CA ASP A 59 -3.84 -15.33 0.89
C ASP A 59 -5.14 -14.96 1.59
N THR A 60 -5.22 -13.75 2.15
CA THR A 60 -6.37 -13.30 2.93
C THR A 60 -6.85 -11.91 2.53
N LEU A 61 -8.17 -11.72 2.51
CA LEU A 61 -8.80 -10.44 2.20
C LEU A 61 -8.31 -9.30 3.11
N PRO A 62 -8.17 -9.46 4.44
CA PRO A 62 -7.70 -8.37 5.31
C PRO A 62 -6.27 -7.92 4.98
N GLN A 63 -5.38 -8.84 4.59
CA GLN A 63 -4.02 -8.49 4.13
C GLN A 63 -4.07 -7.71 2.82
N ALA A 64 -4.88 -8.17 1.86
CA ALA A 64 -5.08 -7.52 0.58
C ALA A 64 -5.60 -6.09 0.73
N GLN A 65 -6.53 -5.87 1.67
CA GLN A 65 -7.07 -4.56 1.99
C GLN A 65 -6.03 -3.67 2.67
N ALA A 66 -5.32 -4.19 3.68
CA ALA A 66 -4.29 -3.44 4.40
C ALA A 66 -3.16 -2.94 3.49
N ALA A 67 -2.84 -3.68 2.42
CA ALA A 67 -1.84 -3.27 1.43
C ALA A 67 -2.23 -1.98 0.67
N LEU A 68 -3.52 -1.70 0.53
CA LEU A 68 -4.05 -0.46 -0.09
C LEU A 68 -4.26 0.65 0.94
N THR A 69 -4.64 0.31 2.17
CA THR A 69 -4.91 1.28 3.25
C THR A 69 -3.65 1.81 3.90
N ALA A 70 -2.55 1.06 3.87
CA ALA A 70 -1.27 1.58 4.30
C ALA A 70 -0.94 2.77 3.40
N PRO A 71 -0.86 4.02 3.92
CA PRO A 71 -0.07 5.01 3.23
C PRO A 71 1.28 4.33 3.03
N SER A 72 1.89 4.48 1.87
CA SER A 72 3.31 4.15 1.73
C SER A 72 4.12 5.06 2.66
N ALA A 73 4.03 4.86 3.98
CA ALA A 73 5.16 4.88 4.86
C ALA A 73 6.05 3.74 4.39
N HIS A 74 6.72 3.99 3.27
CA HIS A 74 8.03 3.42 3.04
C HIS A 74 8.95 4.21 3.99
N PRO A 75 9.36 3.68 5.16
CA PRO A 75 10.56 4.18 5.83
C PRO A 75 11.76 3.78 4.96
N GLY A 76 11.99 4.57 3.91
CA GLY A 76 12.92 4.27 2.84
C GLY A 76 12.22 4.53 1.53
N ARG A 77 12.28 5.75 0.99
CA ARG A 77 13.25 6.04 -0.07
C ARG A 77 13.39 4.83 -1.01
N PRO A 78 12.99 4.90 -2.29
CA PRO A 78 13.37 3.86 -3.23
C PRO A 78 14.87 3.65 -3.06
N ARG A 79 15.27 2.44 -2.61
CA ARG A 79 16.67 2.05 -2.70
C ARG A 79 16.96 2.14 -4.18
N SER A 80 17.66 3.21 -4.52
CA SER A 80 18.33 3.38 -5.80
C SER A 80 18.99 2.04 -6.10
N LEU A 81 18.37 1.25 -6.97
CA LEU A 81 18.97 0.07 -7.53
C LEU A 81 20.09 0.60 -8.39
N SER A 82 21.24 0.70 -7.74
CA SER A 82 22.58 0.75 -8.28
C SER A 82 22.62 0.77 -9.80
N ARG A 83 22.57 1.96 -10.42
CA ARG A 83 23.44 2.18 -11.57
C ARG A 83 24.84 2.34 -11.01
N ARG A 84 25.50 1.20 -10.76
CA ARG A 84 26.95 1.12 -10.62
C ARG A 84 27.54 1.73 -11.89
N LEU A 85 27.92 3.01 -11.82
CA LEU A 85 29.00 3.51 -12.65
C LEU A 85 30.27 2.89 -12.05
N LEU A 86 30.65 1.70 -12.53
CA LEU A 86 32.04 1.30 -12.43
C LEU A 86 32.83 2.32 -13.26
N PRO A 87 33.77 3.09 -12.69
CA PRO A 87 34.84 3.64 -13.51
C PRO A 87 35.60 2.43 -14.06
N TRP A 88 35.51 2.22 -15.36
CA TRP A 88 36.44 1.33 -16.05
C TRP A 88 37.85 1.82 -15.74
N SER A 89 38.64 0.95 -15.12
CA SER A 89 40.09 1.08 -15.05
C SER A 89 40.64 1.12 -16.47
N HIS A 90 40.98 2.30 -16.98
CA HIS A 90 41.89 2.39 -18.12
C HIS A 90 43.32 2.29 -17.57
N GLY A 91 43.88 1.09 -17.69
CA GLY A 91 45.32 0.91 -17.69
C GLY A 91 45.89 1.39 -19.02
N ARG A 92 46.82 2.34 -18.96
CA ARG A 92 48.15 2.22 -19.54
C ARG A 92 49.06 3.32 -19.04
#